data_AF-A0A7X9FUM1-F1
#
_entry.id   AF-A0A7X9FUM1-F1
#
_cell.length_a   1.000
_cell.length_b   1.000
_cell.length_c   1.000
_cell.angle_alpha   90.00
_cell.angle_beta   90.00
_cell.angle_gamma   90.00
#
_symmetry.space_group_name_H-M   'P 1'
#
loop_
_entity.id
_entity.type
_entity.pdbx_description
1 polymer ?
#
loop_
_entity_poly.entity_id
_entity_poly.type
_entity_poly.pdbx_seq_one_letter_code
_entity_poly.pdbx_strand_id
1 'polypeptide(L)'
;MKHKKLWFLGLALMAVLFYTACSSAPEKTLLQKYFHALSMNDNQTMASMAVEPLAIDAVSYKILSASPESVEPFTLPDLNKKEIDTKKAMDEHVAPVVEAKDTLDAAKDDLDNARTAGSRAALKKKVEELQAKYDQEYNAHKELQAAYSAAKEAAAKEEQIAMFSLGVKSMPGIRDLSGEIHSKTVQISVKTKAGAEKKYNVFFKRYVLKDQTGKPNNGRWIIVKFEPTA
;
A
#
# COMPACT_ATOMS: atom_id res chain seq x y z
N MET A 1 -1.08 -34.73 -46.61
CA MET A 1 -1.96 -34.96 -45.44
C MET A 1 -1.26 -34.86 -44.07
N LYS A 2 -0.16 -34.09 -43.92
CA LYS A 2 0.59 -34.01 -42.64
C LYS A 2 0.50 -32.64 -41.92
N HIS A 3 0.09 -31.57 -42.61
CA HIS A 3 0.04 -30.22 -42.02
C HIS A 3 -1.26 -29.90 -41.27
N LYS A 4 -2.39 -30.54 -41.62
CA LYS A 4 -3.66 -30.33 -40.91
C LYS A 4 -3.66 -30.98 -39.51
N LYS A 5 -2.94 -32.09 -39.30
CA LYS A 5 -2.87 -32.77 -37.99
C LYS A 5 -1.98 -32.05 -36.97
N LEU A 6 -1.01 -31.25 -37.43
CA LEU A 6 -0.10 -30.49 -36.55
C LEU A 6 -0.80 -29.25 -35.95
N TRP A 7 -1.75 -28.66 -36.67
CA TRP A 7 -2.50 -27.50 -36.19
C TRP A 7 -3.53 -27.87 -35.11
N PHE A 8 -4.18 -29.02 -35.25
CA PHE A 8 -5.05 -29.56 -34.19
C PHE A 8 -4.29 -29.97 -32.92
N LEU A 9 -3.04 -30.44 -33.06
CA LEU A 9 -2.19 -30.76 -31.92
C LEU A 9 -1.74 -29.48 -31.16
N GLY A 10 -1.42 -28.41 -31.89
CA GLY A 10 -1.07 -27.11 -31.31
C GLY A 10 -2.24 -26.43 -30.60
N LEU A 11 -3.45 -26.51 -31.17
CA LEU A 11 -4.66 -25.96 -30.55
C LEU A 11 -5.06 -26.74 -29.29
N ALA A 12 -4.88 -28.07 -29.30
CA ALA A 12 -5.12 -28.93 -28.14
C ALA A 12 -4.09 -28.67 -27.02
N LEU A 13 -2.83 -28.42 -27.35
CA LEU A 13 -1.79 -28.10 -26.36
C LEU A 13 -2.01 -26.72 -25.70
N MET A 14 -2.53 -25.75 -26.47
CA MET A 14 -2.88 -24.41 -25.97
C MET A 14 -4.10 -24.45 -25.04
N ALA A 15 -5.09 -25.32 -25.32
CA ALA A 15 -6.25 -25.53 -24.46
C ALA A 15 -5.91 -26.22 -23.13
N VAL A 16 -4.88 -27.08 -23.10
CA VAL A 16 -4.42 -27.75 -21.87
C VAL A 16 -3.70 -26.78 -20.92
N LEU A 17 -3.01 -25.75 -21.43
CA LEU A 17 -2.38 -24.71 -20.60
C LEU A 17 -3.39 -23.80 -19.88
N PHE A 18 -4.61 -23.64 -20.41
CA PHE A 18 -5.70 -22.97 -19.69
C PHE A 18 -6.40 -23.88 -18.68
N TYR A 19 -6.34 -25.20 -18.86
CA TYR A 19 -6.99 -26.17 -17.96
C TYR A 19 -6.14 -26.51 -16.72
N THR A 20 -4.83 -26.25 -16.72
CA THR A 20 -4.01 -26.34 -15.50
C THR A 20 -4.19 -25.13 -14.57
N ALA A 21 -5.01 -24.14 -14.95
CA ALA A 21 -5.56 -23.14 -14.02
C ALA A 21 -6.79 -23.67 -13.25
N CYS A 22 -6.98 -24.99 -13.18
CA CYS A 22 -7.74 -25.67 -12.11
C CYS A 22 -7.00 -25.55 -10.76
N SER A 23 -6.68 -24.32 -10.38
CA SER A 23 -6.16 -23.95 -9.08
C SER A 23 -7.31 -24.02 -8.08
N SER A 24 -7.04 -24.49 -6.87
CA SER A 24 -7.99 -24.45 -5.75
C SER A 24 -8.68 -23.07 -5.69
N ALA A 25 -9.91 -22.99 -5.20
CA ALA A 25 -10.59 -21.70 -4.98
C ALA A 25 -10.28 -21.23 -3.55
N PRO A 26 -9.08 -20.67 -3.25
CA PRO A 26 -8.68 -20.30 -1.90
C PRO A 26 -9.66 -19.29 -1.30
N GLU A 27 -10.26 -18.43 -2.14
CA GLU A 27 -11.26 -17.45 -1.73
C GLU A 27 -12.47 -18.10 -1.08
N LYS A 28 -12.95 -19.24 -1.60
CA LYS A 28 -14.16 -19.88 -1.09
C LYS A 28 -13.94 -20.43 0.31
N THR A 29 -12.82 -21.14 0.50
CA THR A 29 -12.47 -21.71 1.80
C THR A 29 -12.16 -20.61 2.83
N LEU A 30 -11.44 -19.56 2.44
CA LEU A 30 -11.08 -18.47 3.34
C LEU A 30 -12.30 -17.62 3.74
N LEU A 31 -13.16 -17.27 2.79
CA LEU A 31 -14.42 -16.56 3.09
C LEU A 31 -15.35 -17.42 3.95
N GLN A 32 -15.45 -18.72 3.69
CA GLN A 32 -16.27 -19.62 4.50
C GLN A 32 -15.81 -19.63 5.96
N LYS A 33 -14.50 -19.76 6.21
CA LYS A 33 -13.93 -19.69 7.57
C LYS A 33 -14.15 -18.31 8.20
N TYR A 34 -13.94 -17.24 7.43
CA TYR A 34 -14.14 -15.87 7.90
C TYR A 34 -15.58 -15.60 8.34
N PHE A 35 -16.57 -15.89 7.49
CA PHE A 35 -17.98 -15.69 7.82
C PHE A 35 -18.47 -16.64 8.91
N HIS A 36 -17.88 -17.82 9.04
CA HIS A 36 -18.16 -18.70 10.17
C HIS A 36 -17.66 -18.08 11.49
N ALA A 37 -16.42 -17.59 11.54
CA ALA A 37 -15.89 -16.88 12.71
C ALA A 37 -16.72 -15.64 13.05
N LEU A 38 -17.11 -14.87 12.03
CA LEU A 38 -18.00 -13.71 12.17
C LEU A 38 -19.36 -14.10 12.77
N SER A 39 -19.96 -15.22 12.35
CA SER A 39 -21.24 -15.69 12.91
C SER A 39 -21.16 -16.07 14.39
N MET A 40 -19.96 -16.44 14.86
CA MET A 40 -19.68 -16.78 16.26
C MET A 40 -19.13 -15.58 17.06
N ASN A 41 -19.04 -14.39 16.47
CA ASN A 41 -18.37 -13.21 17.05
C ASN A 41 -16.91 -13.50 17.48
N ASP A 42 -16.22 -14.42 16.80
CA ASP A 42 -14.83 -14.78 17.09
C ASP A 42 -13.87 -13.81 16.39
N ASN A 43 -13.63 -12.67 17.05
CA ASN A 43 -12.75 -11.62 16.57
C ASN A 43 -11.29 -12.06 16.44
N GLN A 44 -10.83 -13.01 17.26
CA GLN A 44 -9.46 -13.51 17.22
C GLN A 44 -9.23 -14.34 15.96
N THR A 45 -10.15 -15.25 15.64
CA THR A 45 -10.07 -16.05 14.42
C THR A 45 -10.20 -15.17 13.18
N MET A 46 -11.08 -14.15 13.17
CA MET A 46 -11.12 -13.17 12.08
C MET A 46 -9.80 -12.42 11.89
N ALA A 47 -9.19 -11.95 12.98
CA ALA A 47 -7.89 -11.26 12.96
C ALA A 47 -6.71 -12.16 12.53
N SER A 48 -6.87 -13.48 12.56
CA SER A 48 -5.87 -14.41 12.01
C SER A 48 -5.96 -14.59 10.48
N MET A 49 -7.09 -14.22 9.88
CA MET A 49 -7.37 -14.39 8.45
C MET A 49 -7.36 -13.06 7.67
N ALA A 50 -7.72 -11.96 8.31
CA ALA A 50 -7.79 -10.64 7.71
C ALA A 50 -6.82 -9.65 8.39
N VAL A 51 -6.10 -8.87 7.58
CA VAL A 51 -5.23 -7.79 8.05
C VAL A 51 -6.07 -6.64 8.59
N GLU A 52 -7.14 -6.29 7.88
CA GLU A 52 -8.15 -5.32 8.31
C GLU A 52 -9.51 -6.05 8.48
N PRO A 53 -9.76 -6.73 9.63
CA PRO A 53 -11.01 -7.41 9.88
C PRO A 53 -12.18 -6.43 9.90
N LEU A 54 -13.28 -6.80 9.26
CA LEU A 54 -14.54 -6.06 9.28
C LEU A 54 -15.64 -6.89 9.93
N ALA A 55 -16.19 -6.38 11.03
CA ALA A 55 -17.36 -6.95 11.69
C ALA A 55 -18.63 -6.58 10.90
N ILE A 56 -19.03 -7.44 9.96
CA ILE A 56 -20.26 -7.26 9.19
C ILE A 56 -21.40 -7.99 9.92
N ASP A 57 -22.55 -7.35 10.06
CA ASP A 57 -23.73 -7.99 10.65
C ASP A 57 -24.43 -8.93 9.65
N ALA A 58 -23.71 -9.95 9.20
CA ALA A 58 -24.08 -10.85 8.13
C ALA A 58 -24.96 -12.00 8.61
N VAL A 59 -26.03 -12.29 7.85
CA VAL A 59 -26.82 -13.54 7.95
C VAL A 59 -26.26 -14.58 6.97
N SER A 60 -25.95 -14.14 5.76
CA SER A 60 -25.36 -14.98 4.72
C SER A 60 -24.56 -14.13 3.74
N TYR A 61 -23.70 -14.79 2.96
CA TYR A 61 -22.94 -14.16 1.89
C TYR A 61 -22.98 -15.02 0.63
N LYS A 62 -22.77 -14.38 -0.52
CA LYS A 62 -22.66 -15.00 -1.84
C LYS A 62 -21.50 -14.38 -2.60
N ILE A 63 -20.66 -15.22 -3.20
CA ILE A 63 -19.64 -14.77 -4.16
C ILE A 63 -20.35 -14.44 -5.47
N LEU A 64 -20.18 -13.20 -5.94
CA LEU A 64 -20.72 -12.71 -7.22
C LEU A 64 -19.74 -12.96 -8.36
N SER A 65 -18.47 -12.64 -8.14
CA SER A 65 -17.40 -12.80 -9.11
C SER A 65 -16.05 -12.90 -8.41
N ALA A 66 -15.06 -13.45 -9.11
CA ALA A 66 -13.69 -13.50 -8.66
C ALA A 66 -12.78 -13.16 -9.85
N SER A 67 -11.82 -12.25 -9.65
CA SER A 67 -10.84 -11.91 -10.66
C SER A 67 -9.92 -13.10 -10.95
N PRO A 68 -9.25 -13.15 -12.11
CA PRO A 68 -8.07 -14.00 -12.25
C PRO A 68 -7.00 -13.61 -11.22
N GLU A 69 -6.12 -14.56 -10.91
CA GLU A 69 -4.95 -14.32 -10.08
C GLU A 69 -3.95 -13.43 -10.84
N SER A 70 -3.56 -12.30 -10.24
CA SER A 70 -2.46 -11.46 -10.72
C SER A 70 -1.19 -11.84 -9.94
N VAL A 71 -0.07 -11.93 -10.65
CA VAL A 71 1.25 -12.21 -10.06
C VAL A 71 2.17 -11.05 -10.40
N GLU A 72 2.63 -10.37 -9.37
CA GLU A 72 3.48 -9.18 -9.47
C GLU A 72 4.77 -9.38 -8.67
N PRO A 73 5.89 -8.74 -9.04
CA PRO A 73 7.10 -8.74 -8.22
C PRO A 73 6.84 -8.15 -6.82
N PHE A 74 7.56 -8.66 -5.82
CA PHE A 74 7.50 -8.11 -4.47
C PHE A 74 7.98 -6.66 -4.42
N THR A 75 7.11 -5.77 -3.95
CA THR A 75 7.28 -4.31 -4.06
C THR A 75 7.93 -3.65 -2.84
N LEU A 76 8.07 -4.36 -1.72
CA LEU A 76 8.65 -3.79 -0.50
C LEU A 76 10.08 -3.26 -0.69
N PRO A 77 10.97 -3.89 -1.48
CA PRO A 77 12.29 -3.31 -1.76
C PRO A 77 12.22 -1.95 -2.44
N ASP A 78 11.31 -1.79 -3.40
CA ASP A 78 11.10 -0.51 -4.09
C ASP A 78 10.49 0.54 -3.15
N LEU A 79 9.55 0.14 -2.28
CA LEU A 79 8.97 1.01 -1.27
C LEU A 79 10.03 1.45 -0.22
N ASN A 80 10.91 0.53 0.18
CA ASN A 80 12.01 0.84 1.09
C ASN A 80 13.00 1.84 0.47
N LYS A 81 13.36 1.63 -0.81
CA LYS A 81 14.19 2.59 -1.54
C LYS A 81 13.53 3.96 -1.61
N LYS A 82 12.23 4.02 -1.91
CA LYS A 82 11.46 5.26 -1.91
C LYS A 82 11.43 5.94 -0.54
N GLU A 83 11.29 5.18 0.55
CA GLU A 83 11.37 5.70 1.93
C GLU A 83 12.74 6.34 2.20
N ILE A 84 13.83 5.66 1.83
CA ILE A 84 15.20 6.16 2.00
C ILE A 84 15.42 7.44 1.17
N ASP A 85 15.02 7.43 -0.10
CA ASP A 85 15.23 8.56 -1.02
C ASP A 85 14.43 9.80 -0.58
N THR A 86 13.17 9.61 -0.16
CA THR A 86 12.32 10.71 0.36
C THR A 86 12.81 11.23 1.70
N LYS A 87 13.30 10.36 2.59
CA LYS A 87 13.94 10.78 3.84
C LYS A 87 15.16 11.64 3.56
N LYS A 88 16.03 11.21 2.66
CA LYS A 88 17.24 11.95 2.28
C LYS A 88 16.89 13.32 1.71
N ALA A 89 15.93 13.40 0.79
CA ALA A 89 15.48 14.66 0.22
C ALA A 89 14.91 15.62 1.29
N MET A 90 14.11 15.10 2.22
CA MET A 90 13.58 15.88 3.35
C MET A 90 14.71 16.41 4.25
N ASP A 91 15.65 15.53 4.64
CA ASP A 91 16.77 15.88 5.53
C ASP A 91 17.70 16.93 4.87
N GLU A 92 17.99 16.80 3.57
CA GLU A 92 18.80 17.75 2.79
C GLU A 92 18.11 19.12 2.65
N HIS A 93 16.78 19.17 2.67
CA HIS A 93 16.00 20.40 2.55
C HIS A 93 15.83 21.15 3.88
N VAL A 94 16.29 20.61 5.01
CA VAL A 94 16.24 21.32 6.31
C VAL A 94 17.11 22.58 6.28
N ALA A 95 18.34 22.48 5.78
CA ALA A 95 19.28 23.61 5.76
C ALA A 95 18.76 24.80 4.92
N PRO A 96 18.28 24.63 3.68
CA PRO A 96 17.66 25.71 2.90
C PRO A 96 16.53 26.45 3.63
N VAL A 97 15.66 25.74 4.36
CA VAL A 97 14.56 26.35 5.12
C VAL A 97 15.09 27.18 6.29
N VAL A 98 16.07 26.65 7.01
CA VAL A 98 16.71 27.35 8.14
C VAL A 98 17.42 28.61 7.64
N GLU A 99 18.22 28.50 6.56
CA GLU A 99 18.90 29.64 5.96
C GLU A 99 17.92 30.72 5.45
N ALA A 100 16.82 30.32 4.80
CA ALA A 100 15.77 31.24 4.37
C ALA A 100 15.10 31.94 5.56
N LYS A 101 14.93 31.24 6.69
CA LYS A 101 14.39 31.80 7.92
C LYS A 101 15.36 32.78 8.58
N ASP A 102 16.61 32.39 8.74
CA ASP A 102 17.65 33.21 9.39
C ASP A 102 17.86 34.52 8.61
N THR A 103 17.85 34.46 7.27
CA THR A 103 17.95 35.65 6.43
C THR A 103 16.73 36.56 6.52
N LEU A 104 15.53 35.98 6.64
CA LEU A 104 14.28 36.71 6.87
C LEU A 104 14.28 37.39 8.25
N ASP A 105 14.68 36.68 9.30
CA ASP A 105 14.69 37.19 10.67
C ASP A 105 15.72 38.32 10.81
N ALA A 106 16.91 38.18 10.23
CA ALA A 106 17.89 39.27 10.16
C ALA A 106 17.34 40.52 9.44
N ALA A 107 16.58 40.35 8.36
CA ALA A 107 15.96 41.48 7.66
C ALA A 107 14.82 42.14 8.46
N LYS A 108 14.09 41.36 9.28
CA LYS A 108 13.08 41.89 10.21
C LYS A 108 13.75 42.68 11.33
N ASP A 109 14.84 42.18 11.89
CA ASP A 109 15.64 42.90 12.89
C ASP A 109 16.18 44.24 12.34
N ASP A 110 16.70 44.26 11.11
CA ASP A 110 17.12 45.49 10.43
C ASP A 110 15.97 46.49 10.28
N LEU A 111 14.77 46.01 9.92
CA LEU A 111 13.56 46.82 9.76
C LEU A 111 13.13 47.45 11.09
N ASP A 112 13.14 46.67 12.18
CA ASP A 112 12.74 47.13 13.51
C ASP A 112 13.71 48.20 14.05
N ASN A 113 15.00 48.07 13.72
CA ASN A 113 16.05 49.01 14.11
C ASN A 113 16.13 50.27 13.21
N ALA A 114 15.42 50.31 12.09
CA ALA A 114 15.48 51.42 11.14
C ALA A 114 14.87 52.72 11.68
N ARG A 115 15.62 53.82 11.58
CA ARG A 115 15.24 55.14 12.15
C ARG A 115 14.52 56.09 11.19
N THR A 116 14.57 55.85 9.87
CA THR A 116 13.99 56.76 8.87
C THR A 116 12.86 56.11 8.08
N ALA A 117 11.91 56.91 7.60
CA ALA A 117 10.79 56.42 6.80
C ALA A 117 11.25 55.80 5.46
N GLY A 118 12.25 56.40 4.80
CA GLY A 118 12.80 55.89 3.55
C GLY A 118 13.49 54.54 3.70
N SER A 119 14.33 54.36 4.73
CA SER A 119 14.99 53.08 5.02
C SER A 119 13.98 51.98 5.39
N ARG A 120 12.94 52.33 6.17
CA ARG A 120 11.84 51.41 6.50
C ARG A 120 11.09 50.94 5.25
N ALA A 121 10.82 51.83 4.29
CA ALA A 121 10.11 51.47 3.07
C ALA A 121 10.90 50.47 2.20
N ALA A 122 12.22 50.65 2.09
CA ALA A 122 13.09 49.73 1.37
C ALA A 122 13.21 48.36 2.07
N LEU A 123 13.40 48.35 3.39
CA LEU A 123 13.49 47.13 4.19
C LEU A 123 12.18 46.35 4.22
N LYS A 124 11.02 47.01 4.22
CA LYS A 124 9.72 46.33 4.10
C LYS A 124 9.61 45.51 2.81
N LYS A 125 9.99 46.08 1.67
CA LYS A 125 10.01 45.35 0.39
C LYS A 125 10.94 44.14 0.45
N LYS A 126 12.13 44.31 1.04
CA LYS A 126 13.09 43.20 1.24
C LYS A 126 12.53 42.10 2.15
N VAL A 127 11.85 42.47 3.24
CA VAL A 127 11.19 41.51 4.13
C VAL A 127 10.06 40.76 3.42
N GLU A 128 9.24 41.45 2.61
CA GLU A 128 8.19 40.81 1.81
C GLU A 128 8.77 39.80 0.80
N GLU A 129 9.85 40.17 0.10
CA GLU A 129 10.55 39.26 -0.82
C GLU A 129 11.15 38.05 -0.10
N LEU A 130 11.79 38.26 1.05
CA LEU A 130 12.38 37.16 1.84
C LEU A 130 11.30 36.28 2.50
N GLN A 131 10.17 36.87 2.90
CA GLN A 131 9.03 36.13 3.42
C GLN A 131 8.47 35.21 2.34
N ALA A 132 8.30 35.70 1.10
CA ALA A 132 7.84 34.87 -0.01
C ALA A 132 8.81 33.70 -0.31
N LYS A 133 10.13 33.94 -0.24
CA LYS A 133 11.14 32.88 -0.39
C LYS A 133 11.08 31.85 0.75
N TYR A 134 11.00 32.31 1.99
CA TYR A 134 10.84 31.42 3.14
C TYR A 134 9.56 30.57 3.02
N ASP A 135 8.44 31.18 2.65
CA ASP A 135 7.17 30.48 2.49
C ASP A 135 7.26 29.41 1.38
N GLN A 136 7.98 29.69 0.29
CA GLN A 136 8.24 28.72 -0.78
C GLN A 136 9.04 27.52 -0.25
N GLU A 137 10.19 27.77 0.39
CA GLU A 137 11.05 26.70 0.95
C GLU A 137 10.32 25.90 2.02
N TYR A 138 9.56 26.58 2.89
CA TYR A 138 8.78 25.95 3.94
C TYR A 138 7.68 25.04 3.38
N ASN A 139 6.95 25.49 2.36
CA ASN A 139 5.92 24.67 1.71
C ASN A 139 6.54 23.47 0.99
N ALA A 140 7.66 23.65 0.28
CA ALA A 140 8.39 22.56 -0.34
C ALA A 140 8.86 21.52 0.69
N HIS A 141 9.39 21.97 1.83
CA HIS A 141 9.78 21.07 2.91
C HIS A 141 8.59 20.30 3.50
N LYS A 142 7.43 20.94 3.65
CA LYS A 142 6.20 20.28 4.09
C LYS A 142 5.75 19.20 3.11
N GLU A 143 5.86 19.44 1.81
CA GLU A 143 5.57 18.44 0.78
C GLU A 143 6.54 17.25 0.87
N LEU A 144 7.83 17.50 1.09
CA LEU A 144 8.84 16.45 1.31
C LEU A 144 8.54 15.63 2.57
N GLN A 145 8.15 16.28 3.66
CA GLN A 145 7.74 15.60 4.90
C GLN A 145 6.51 14.72 4.68
N ALA A 146 5.51 15.20 3.94
CA ALA A 146 4.34 14.42 3.57
C ALA A 146 4.71 13.22 2.67
N ALA A 147 5.59 13.42 1.70
CA ALA A 147 6.06 12.36 0.81
C ALA A 147 6.82 11.27 1.56
N TYR A 148 7.72 11.64 2.48
CA TYR A 148 8.41 10.70 3.37
C TYR A 148 7.43 9.94 4.26
N SER A 149 6.46 10.63 4.86
CA SER A 149 5.46 9.99 5.73
C SER A 149 4.63 8.97 4.95
N ALA A 150 4.17 9.31 3.75
CA ALA A 150 3.44 8.40 2.88
C ALA A 150 4.29 7.20 2.42
N ALA A 151 5.57 7.41 2.11
CA ALA A 151 6.48 6.33 1.73
C ALA A 151 6.72 5.35 2.89
N LYS A 152 6.94 5.88 4.10
CA LYS A 152 7.09 5.10 5.33
C LYS A 152 5.84 4.29 5.65
N GLU A 153 4.66 4.90 5.57
CA GLU A 153 3.39 4.20 5.79
C GLU A 153 3.15 3.10 4.77
N ALA A 154 3.43 3.36 3.48
CA ALA A 154 3.30 2.37 2.43
C ALA A 154 4.23 1.18 2.64
N ALA A 155 5.50 1.43 2.98
CA ALA A 155 6.48 0.38 3.28
C ALA A 155 6.04 -0.45 4.51
N ALA A 156 5.65 0.22 5.60
CA ALA A 156 5.20 -0.46 6.82
C ALA A 156 3.94 -1.30 6.59
N LYS A 157 2.97 -0.79 5.82
CA LYS A 157 1.75 -1.52 5.48
C LYS A 157 2.05 -2.75 4.64
N GLU A 158 2.88 -2.63 3.61
CA GLU A 158 3.25 -3.76 2.77
C GLU A 158 4.06 -4.81 3.54
N GLU A 159 4.97 -4.38 4.42
CA GLU A 159 5.74 -5.25 5.32
C GLU A 159 4.82 -6.03 6.27
N GLN A 160 3.83 -5.36 6.88
CA GLN A 160 2.84 -6.00 7.76
C GLN A 160 2.02 -7.05 7.00
N ILE A 161 1.53 -6.73 5.79
CA ILE A 161 0.74 -7.66 4.99
C ILE A 161 1.59 -8.88 4.57
N ALA A 162 2.85 -8.65 4.17
CA ALA A 162 3.77 -9.71 3.81
C ALA A 162 4.03 -10.66 4.99
N MET A 163 4.38 -10.13 6.17
CA MET A 163 4.58 -10.93 7.38
C MET A 163 3.33 -11.71 7.77
N PHE A 164 2.16 -11.10 7.65
CA PHE A 164 0.88 -11.74 7.94
C PHE A 164 0.58 -12.92 7.01
N SER A 165 0.88 -12.78 5.71
CA SER A 165 0.78 -13.88 4.74
C SER A 165 1.77 -14.99 5.02
N LEU A 166 3.01 -14.67 5.38
CA LEU A 166 4.04 -15.65 5.74
C LEU A 166 3.77 -16.33 7.09
N GLY A 167 2.89 -15.77 7.92
CA GLY A 167 2.55 -16.31 9.24
C GLY A 167 3.68 -16.15 10.27
N VAL A 168 4.57 -15.18 10.07
CA VAL A 168 5.71 -14.90 10.95
C VAL A 168 5.53 -13.56 11.64
N LYS A 169 6.07 -13.43 12.86
CA LYS A 169 6.06 -12.15 13.60
C LYS A 169 7.15 -11.19 13.15
N SER A 170 8.24 -11.72 12.62
CA SER A 170 9.36 -10.97 12.09
C SER A 170 10.08 -11.79 11.04
N MET A 171 10.63 -11.11 10.04
CA MET A 171 11.49 -11.69 9.03
C MET A 171 12.67 -10.75 8.81
N PRO A 172 13.86 -11.06 9.36
CA PRO A 172 15.04 -10.24 9.18
C PRO A 172 15.35 -10.03 7.69
N GLY A 173 15.60 -8.78 7.30
CA GLY A 173 15.94 -8.42 5.92
C GLY A 173 14.78 -8.55 4.93
N ILE A 174 13.51 -8.60 5.38
CA ILE A 174 12.35 -8.70 4.47
C ILE A 174 12.34 -7.61 3.39
N ARG A 175 12.87 -6.42 3.70
CA ARG A 175 12.96 -5.27 2.78
C ARG A 175 13.95 -5.47 1.63
N ASP A 176 14.82 -6.47 1.71
CA ASP A 176 15.82 -6.79 0.68
C ASP A 176 15.51 -8.11 -0.05
N LEU A 177 14.43 -8.79 0.33
CA LEU A 177 14.04 -10.06 -0.29
C LEU A 177 13.44 -9.83 -1.67
N SER A 178 13.52 -10.87 -2.50
CA SER A 178 12.82 -10.94 -3.78
C SER A 178 11.70 -11.97 -3.70
N GLY A 179 10.70 -11.84 -4.57
CA GLY A 179 9.58 -12.75 -4.58
C GLY A 179 8.42 -12.26 -5.42
N GLU A 180 7.29 -12.91 -5.21
CA GLU A 180 6.06 -12.68 -5.94
C GLU A 180 4.91 -12.38 -4.96
N ILE A 181 4.06 -11.45 -5.36
CA ILE A 181 2.79 -11.13 -4.74
C ILE A 181 1.71 -11.69 -5.66
N HIS A 182 0.97 -12.65 -5.14
CA HIS A 182 -0.23 -13.16 -5.79
C HIS A 182 -1.41 -12.39 -5.23
N SER A 183 -2.24 -11.81 -6.10
CA SER A 183 -3.39 -11.03 -5.69
C SER A 183 -4.67 -11.46 -6.43
N LYS A 184 -5.80 -11.29 -5.75
CA LYS A 184 -7.12 -11.62 -6.29
C LYS A 184 -8.16 -10.71 -5.66
N THR A 185 -9.13 -10.25 -6.44
CA THR A 185 -10.26 -9.47 -5.96
C THR A 185 -11.52 -10.29 -6.13
N VAL A 186 -12.30 -10.42 -5.06
CA VAL A 186 -13.55 -11.19 -5.05
C VAL A 186 -14.69 -10.28 -4.66
N GLN A 187 -15.69 -10.19 -5.53
CA GLN A 187 -16.89 -9.44 -5.23
C GLN A 187 -17.89 -10.35 -4.52
N ILE A 188 -18.39 -9.90 -3.37
CA ILE A 188 -19.41 -10.61 -2.59
C ILE A 188 -20.65 -9.75 -2.38
N SER A 189 -21.81 -10.39 -2.27
CA SER A 189 -23.02 -9.80 -1.69
C SER A 189 -23.24 -10.40 -0.30
N VAL A 190 -23.52 -9.56 0.69
CA VAL A 190 -23.78 -9.94 2.07
C VAL A 190 -25.18 -9.48 2.45
N LYS A 191 -26.01 -10.43 2.87
CA LYS A 191 -27.33 -10.13 3.43
C LYS A 191 -27.17 -9.83 4.92
N THR A 192 -27.56 -8.64 5.35
CA THR A 192 -27.46 -8.22 6.76
C THR A 192 -28.65 -8.69 7.58
N LYS A 193 -28.55 -8.68 8.91
CA LYS A 193 -29.71 -8.99 9.79
C LYS A 193 -30.86 -8.01 9.63
N ALA A 194 -30.56 -6.76 9.22
CA ALA A 194 -31.56 -5.76 8.87
C ALA A 194 -32.29 -6.06 7.53
N GLY A 195 -31.94 -7.14 6.85
CA GLY A 195 -32.55 -7.55 5.58
C GLY A 195 -31.98 -6.85 4.34
N ALA A 196 -31.06 -5.90 4.50
CA ALA A 196 -30.40 -5.21 3.40
C ALA A 196 -29.31 -6.09 2.76
N GLU A 197 -29.13 -5.98 1.45
CA GLU A 197 -27.97 -6.55 0.76
C GLU A 197 -26.89 -5.49 0.56
N LYS A 198 -25.67 -5.78 1.02
CA LYS A 198 -24.49 -4.94 0.83
C LYS A 198 -23.46 -5.68 0.03
N LYS A 199 -22.88 -5.02 -0.97
CA LYS A 199 -21.82 -5.60 -1.80
C LYS A 199 -20.46 -5.12 -1.33
N TYR A 200 -19.46 -5.99 -1.44
CA TYR A 200 -18.08 -5.69 -1.07
C TYR A 200 -17.11 -6.26 -2.11
N ASN A 201 -16.04 -5.51 -2.37
CA ASN A 201 -14.81 -6.02 -2.95
C ASN A 201 -13.90 -6.50 -1.83
N VAL A 202 -13.56 -7.78 -1.85
CA VAL A 202 -12.65 -8.40 -0.89
C VAL A 202 -11.31 -8.61 -1.58
N PHE A 203 -10.26 -8.01 -1.03
CA PHE A 203 -8.92 -8.08 -1.58
C PHE A 203 -8.15 -9.20 -0.91
N PHE A 204 -7.62 -10.12 -1.71
CA PHE A 204 -6.79 -11.23 -1.26
C PHE A 204 -5.36 -11.01 -1.72
N LYS A 205 -4.42 -11.38 -0.85
CA LYS A 205 -3.00 -11.46 -1.21
C LYS A 205 -2.39 -12.75 -0.68
N ARG A 206 -1.34 -13.22 -1.34
CA ARG A 206 -0.41 -14.26 -0.89
C ARG A 206 1.00 -13.88 -1.32
N TYR A 207 1.95 -13.99 -0.41
CA TYR A 207 3.36 -13.68 -0.68
C TYR A 207 4.15 -14.97 -0.84
N VAL A 208 4.99 -15.01 -1.86
CA VAL A 208 5.95 -16.09 -2.10
C VAL A 208 7.33 -15.44 -2.18
N LEU A 209 8.04 -15.42 -1.05
CA LEU A 209 9.33 -14.73 -0.94
C LEU A 209 10.48 -15.72 -0.97
N LYS A 210 11.60 -15.36 -1.59
CA LYS A 210 12.84 -16.14 -1.51
C LYS A 210 13.63 -15.65 -0.30
N ASP A 211 14.06 -16.57 0.55
CA ASP A 211 14.97 -16.24 1.65
C ASP A 211 16.40 -15.97 1.14
N GLN A 212 17.31 -15.63 2.05
CA GLN A 212 18.71 -15.34 1.73
C GLN A 212 19.46 -16.54 1.12
N THR A 213 18.94 -17.76 1.27
CA THR A 213 19.48 -18.99 0.66
C THR A 213 18.85 -19.31 -0.69
N GLY A 214 17.90 -18.47 -1.14
CA GLY A 214 17.14 -18.66 -2.37
C GLY A 214 15.97 -19.65 -2.24
N LYS A 215 15.70 -20.18 -1.04
CA LYS A 215 14.59 -21.12 -0.82
C LYS A 215 13.26 -20.33 -0.76
N PRO A 216 12.21 -20.80 -1.44
CA PRO A 216 10.92 -20.14 -1.39
C PRO A 216 10.24 -20.36 -0.03
N ASN A 217 9.82 -19.27 0.59
CA ASN A 217 8.89 -19.23 1.70
C ASN A 217 7.50 -18.87 1.17
N ASN A 218 6.63 -19.89 1.15
CA ASN A 218 5.29 -19.78 0.60
C ASN A 218 4.32 -19.34 1.70
N GLY A 219 3.83 -18.12 1.61
CA GLY A 219 2.77 -17.61 2.47
C GLY A 219 1.42 -18.24 2.17
N ARG A 220 0.47 -18.00 3.09
CA ARG A 220 -0.95 -18.34 2.93
C ARG A 220 -1.70 -17.18 2.26
N TRP A 221 -2.81 -17.52 1.60
CA TRP A 221 -3.80 -16.53 1.20
C TRP A 221 -4.40 -15.86 2.43
N ILE A 222 -4.48 -14.54 2.40
CA ILE A 222 -5.02 -13.70 3.46
C ILE A 222 -6.02 -12.71 2.86
N ILE A 223 -6.94 -12.23 3.69
CA ILE A 223 -7.80 -11.10 3.34
C ILE A 223 -7.06 -9.82 3.74
N VAL A 224 -6.86 -8.91 2.80
CA VAL A 224 -6.26 -7.60 3.10
C VAL A 224 -7.31 -6.71 3.72
N LYS A 225 -8.44 -6.52 3.03
CA LYS A 225 -9.54 -5.65 3.48
C LYS A 225 -10.86 -6.01 2.77
N PHE A 226 -11.95 -5.50 3.33
CA PHE A 226 -13.28 -5.47 2.73
C PHE A 226 -13.61 -4.02 2.35
N GLU A 227 -13.90 -3.77 1.08
CA GLU A 227 -14.26 -2.45 0.59
C GLU A 227 -15.71 -2.44 0.12
N PRO A 228 -16.61 -1.65 0.74
CA PRO A 228 -17.99 -1.53 0.29
C PRO A 228 -18.06 -1.06 -1.16
N THR A 229 -18.90 -1.69 -1.96
CA THR A 229 -19.24 -1.20 -3.30
C THR A 229 -20.63 -0.59 -3.28
N ALA A 230 -20.79 0.55 -3.95
CA ALA A 230 -22.07 1.23 -4.13
C ALA A 230 -23.15 0.33 -4.76
#